data_AF-A0A239FJC5-F1
#
_entry.id   AF-A0A239FJC5-F1
#
_cell.length_a   1.000
_cell.length_b   1.000
_cell.length_c   1.000
_cell.angle_alpha   90.00
_cell.angle_beta   90.00
_cell.angle_gamma   90.00
#
_symmetry.space_group_name_H-M   'P 1'
#
loop_
_entity.id
_entity.type
_entity.pdbx_description
1 polymer ?
#
loop_
_entity_poly.entity_id
_entity_poly.type
_entity_poly.pdbx_seq_one_letter_code
_entity_poly.pdbx_strand_id
1 'polypeptide(L)'
;YYQALIPAFVASCSSYVIFILITHIGIGPTWIFPVYAAPELNDFFYAMLYALAGTAAGWLFIFTVRQCRSLFKKLRVPIYVKMTIGGLLIGTIAFYVPLTRYFSHDELNLLLAEEYTLGFLALLFVAKILAIAFTVTSGWRGGFIIPLFFVGATLGMLLHTAFPGQHLALIMVSCMAAINACVTRTPISTIILLSTLTGFHHFIPILFASLTGFFLAPKTPLINAQLAVEE
;
A
#
# COMPACT_ATOMS: atom_id res chain seq x y z
N TYR A 1 -9.11 1.91 25.83
CA TYR A 1 -8.27 1.51 24.68
C TYR A 1 -6.95 0.85 25.07
N TYR A 2 -6.12 1.40 25.97
CA TYR A 2 -4.82 0.79 26.33
C TYR A 2 -4.92 -0.60 26.99
N GLN A 3 -6.03 -0.89 27.69
CA GLN A 3 -6.25 -2.19 28.35
C GLN A 3 -6.29 -3.37 27.35
N ALA A 4 -6.63 -3.12 26.09
CA ALA A 4 -6.65 -4.14 25.04
C ALA A 4 -5.26 -4.39 24.41
N LEU A 5 -4.27 -3.56 24.72
CA LEU A 5 -2.95 -3.59 24.08
C LEU A 5 -2.18 -4.86 24.46
N ILE A 6 -2.06 -5.15 25.76
CA ILE A 6 -1.33 -6.35 26.22
C ILE A 6 -1.97 -7.65 25.69
N PRO A 7 -3.30 -7.87 25.81
CA PRO A 7 -3.93 -9.05 25.22
C PRO A 7 -3.73 -9.17 23.71
N ALA A 8 -3.82 -8.05 22.97
CA ALA A 8 -3.61 -8.04 21.52
C ALA A 8 -2.17 -8.42 21.15
N PHE A 9 -1.17 -7.92 21.87
CA PHE A 9 0.23 -8.30 21.65
C PHE A 9 0.47 -9.79 21.91
N VAL A 10 -0.04 -10.32 23.03
CA VAL A 10 0.12 -11.76 23.36
C VAL A 10 -0.53 -12.63 22.29
N ALA A 11 -1.74 -12.30 21.85
CA ALA A 11 -2.43 -13.02 20.78
C ALA A 11 -1.68 -12.93 19.45
N SER A 12 -1.20 -11.73 19.08
CA SER A 12 -0.44 -11.51 17.83
C SER A 12 0.88 -12.29 17.83
N CYS A 13 1.64 -12.27 18.92
CA CYS A 13 2.88 -13.04 19.04
C CYS A 13 2.62 -14.55 18.93
N SER A 14 1.58 -15.05 19.61
CA SER A 14 1.21 -16.47 19.55
C SER A 14 0.83 -16.88 18.12
N SER A 15 0.01 -16.07 17.44
CA SER A 15 -0.35 -16.30 16.04
C SER A 15 0.86 -16.26 15.11
N TYR A 16 1.80 -15.34 15.34
CA TYR A 16 3.01 -15.21 14.53
C TYR A 16 3.94 -16.41 14.68
N VAL A 17 4.11 -16.93 15.89
CA VAL A 17 4.88 -18.16 16.14
C VAL A 17 4.27 -19.34 15.38
N ILE A 18 2.95 -19.53 15.47
CA ILE A 18 2.26 -20.59 14.72
C ILE A 18 2.44 -20.40 13.22
N PHE A 19 2.33 -19.16 12.73
CA PHE A 19 2.52 -18.84 11.31
C PHE A 19 3.92 -19.20 10.82
N ILE A 20 4.98 -18.84 11.55
CA ILE A 20 6.37 -19.20 11.18
C ILE A 20 6.57 -20.72 11.22
N LEU A 21 6.04 -21.40 12.23
CA LEU A 21 6.17 -22.86 12.35
C LEU A 21 5.53 -23.61 11.18
N ILE A 22 4.42 -23.10 10.64
CA ILE A 22 3.71 -23.72 9.51
C ILE A 22 4.36 -23.35 8.17
N THR A 23 4.70 -22.07 7.99
CA THR A 23 5.14 -21.56 6.69
C THR A 23 6.64 -21.71 6.46
N HIS A 24 7.43 -21.89 7.53
CA HIS A 24 8.89 -21.88 7.51
C HIS A 24 9.50 -20.61 6.90
N ILE A 25 8.71 -19.54 6.77
CA ILE A 25 9.16 -18.22 6.38
C ILE A 25 9.91 -17.66 7.60
N GLY A 26 11.19 -17.31 7.43
CA GLY A 26 12.04 -16.85 8.53
C GLY A 26 11.53 -15.59 9.23
N ILE A 27 12.20 -15.18 10.30
CA ILE A 27 11.77 -14.05 11.18
C ILE A 27 12.22 -12.68 10.61
N GLY A 28 12.82 -12.65 9.41
CA GLY A 28 13.37 -11.45 8.79
C GLY A 28 12.38 -10.70 7.90
N PRO A 29 12.80 -9.56 7.31
CA PRO A 29 12.04 -8.85 6.30
C PRO A 29 11.67 -9.79 5.14
N THR A 30 10.43 -9.69 4.66
CA THR A 30 9.96 -10.52 3.53
C THR A 30 10.34 -9.94 2.17
N TRP A 31 10.62 -8.63 2.11
CA TRP A 31 11.07 -7.96 0.90
C TRP A 31 12.56 -7.67 0.94
N ILE A 32 13.25 -7.99 -0.16
CA ILE A 32 14.67 -7.68 -0.33
C ILE A 32 14.78 -6.22 -0.77
N PHE A 33 14.65 -5.32 0.19
CA PHE A 33 14.67 -3.88 -0.06
C PHE A 33 16.11 -3.35 -0.16
N PRO A 34 16.38 -2.34 -1.02
CA PRO A 34 17.72 -1.76 -1.11
C PRO A 34 18.11 -1.15 0.24
N VAL A 35 19.31 -1.49 0.72
CA VAL A 35 19.79 -1.02 2.02
C VAL A 35 20.02 0.49 1.94
N TYR A 36 19.35 1.19 2.84
CA TYR A 36 19.57 2.60 3.08
C TYR A 36 20.63 2.74 4.17
N ALA A 37 21.89 2.82 3.73
CA ALA A 37 23.04 2.95 4.61
C ALA A 37 23.29 4.44 4.90
N ALA A 38 23.37 4.80 6.19
CA ALA A 38 23.63 6.13 6.73
C ALA A 38 22.49 7.17 6.53
N PRO A 39 21.46 7.15 7.40
CA PRO A 39 20.47 8.22 7.43
C PRO A 39 21.12 9.58 7.74
N GLU A 40 20.90 10.56 6.88
CA GLU A 40 21.28 11.95 7.12
C GLU A 40 20.14 12.71 7.79
N LEU A 41 20.47 13.82 8.46
CA LEU A 41 19.46 14.67 9.08
C LEU A 41 18.48 15.22 8.03
N ASN A 42 18.87 15.43 6.78
CA ASN A 42 17.96 15.97 5.77
C ASN A 42 16.90 14.96 5.30
N ASP A 43 17.07 13.68 5.61
CA ASP A 43 16.24 12.62 5.05
C ASP A 43 14.82 12.60 5.61
N PHE A 44 14.57 13.19 6.78
CA PHE A 44 13.20 13.37 7.26
C PHE A 44 12.43 14.41 6.43
N PHE A 45 13.09 15.48 5.98
CA PHE A 45 12.47 16.47 5.09
C PHE A 45 12.18 15.86 3.72
N TYR A 46 13.12 15.10 3.19
CA TYR A 46 12.91 14.37 1.93
C TYR A 46 11.81 13.32 2.07
N ALA A 47 11.75 12.58 3.19
CA ALA A 47 10.67 11.62 3.45
C ALA A 47 9.30 12.31 3.46
N MET A 48 9.17 13.47 4.11
CA MET A 48 7.94 14.27 4.08
C MET A 48 7.62 14.77 2.66
N LEU A 49 8.62 15.21 1.90
CA LEU A 49 8.45 15.68 0.52
C LEU A 49 7.90 14.57 -0.39
N TYR A 50 8.52 13.39 -0.39
CA TYR A 50 8.05 12.24 -1.18
C TYR A 50 6.72 11.70 -0.66
N ALA A 51 6.47 11.81 0.64
CA ALA A 51 5.18 11.49 1.22
C ALA A 51 4.04 12.36 0.68
N LEU A 52 4.30 13.60 0.24
CA LEU A 52 3.27 14.40 -0.44
C LEU A 52 2.79 13.74 -1.73
N ALA A 53 3.71 13.18 -2.52
CA ALA A 53 3.37 12.44 -3.73
C ALA A 53 2.64 11.12 -3.41
N GLY A 54 3.10 10.36 -2.41
CA GLY A 54 2.40 9.16 -1.93
C GLY A 54 0.99 9.46 -1.43
N THR A 55 0.82 10.59 -0.73
CA THR A 55 -0.48 11.09 -0.28
C THR A 55 -1.38 11.46 -1.46
N ALA A 56 -0.84 12.16 -2.46
CA ALA A 56 -1.58 12.49 -3.67
C ALA A 56 -2.07 11.23 -4.41
N ALA A 57 -1.24 10.18 -4.47
CA ALA A 57 -1.65 8.86 -4.96
C ALA A 57 -2.74 8.22 -4.08
N GLY A 58 -2.72 8.43 -2.76
CA GLY A 58 -3.77 8.01 -1.85
C GLY A 58 -5.11 8.70 -2.13
N TRP A 59 -5.09 10.00 -2.39
CA TRP A 59 -6.27 10.76 -2.82
C TRP A 59 -6.80 10.27 -4.18
N LEU A 60 -5.90 10.04 -5.14
CA LEU A 60 -6.26 9.46 -6.44
C LEU A 60 -6.91 8.08 -6.27
N PHE A 61 -6.36 7.24 -5.40
CA PHE A 61 -6.91 5.92 -5.09
C PHE A 61 -8.32 6.03 -4.49
N ILE A 62 -8.51 6.85 -3.46
CA ILE A 62 -9.81 7.07 -2.81
C ILE A 62 -10.83 7.59 -3.82
N PHE A 63 -10.44 8.56 -4.65
CA PHE A 63 -11.28 9.08 -5.72
C PHE A 63 -11.70 7.96 -6.69
N THR A 64 -10.74 7.18 -7.18
CA THR A 64 -10.98 6.08 -8.12
C THR A 64 -11.93 5.05 -7.53
N VAL A 65 -11.71 4.62 -6.29
CA VAL A 65 -12.60 3.67 -5.60
C VAL A 65 -14.01 4.24 -5.46
N ARG A 66 -14.17 5.53 -5.14
CA ARG A 66 -15.49 6.18 -5.06
C ARG A 66 -16.20 6.22 -6.41
N GLN A 67 -15.49 6.53 -7.49
CA GLN A 67 -16.05 6.51 -8.84
C GLN A 67 -16.47 5.10 -9.24
N CYS A 68 -15.60 4.11 -9.08
CA CYS A 68 -15.92 2.71 -9.36
C CYS A 68 -17.12 2.23 -8.53
N ARG A 69 -17.18 2.58 -7.24
CA ARG A 69 -18.33 2.24 -6.36
C ARG A 69 -19.63 2.85 -6.88
N SER A 70 -19.60 4.10 -7.34
CA SER A 70 -20.76 4.76 -7.95
C SER A 70 -21.22 4.03 -9.21
N LEU A 71 -20.30 3.64 -10.09
CA LEU A 71 -20.59 2.87 -11.31
C LEU A 71 -21.20 1.49 -11.00
N PHE A 72 -20.57 0.72 -10.10
CA PHE A 72 -21.09 -0.59 -9.69
C PHE A 72 -22.41 -0.50 -8.90
N LYS A 73 -22.70 0.63 -8.25
CA LYS A 73 -24.00 0.88 -7.60
C LYS A 73 -25.11 1.17 -8.61
N LYS A 74 -24.81 1.85 -9.73
CA LYS A 74 -25.78 2.10 -10.81
C LYS A 74 -26.21 0.82 -11.53
N LEU A 75 -25.33 -0.17 -11.61
CA LEU A 75 -25.63 -1.51 -12.10
C LEU A 75 -26.61 -2.22 -11.15
N ARG A 76 -27.91 -2.25 -11.50
CA ARG A 76 -28.98 -2.95 -10.76
C ARG A 76 -29.03 -4.44 -11.11
N VAL A 77 -27.91 -5.14 -10.91
CA VAL A 77 -27.76 -6.57 -11.18
C VAL A 77 -27.41 -7.33 -9.90
N PRO A 78 -27.67 -8.65 -9.83
CA PRO A 78 -27.24 -9.48 -8.70
C PRO A 78 -25.74 -9.44 -8.46
N ILE A 79 -25.32 -9.72 -7.22
CA ILE A 79 -23.92 -9.61 -6.80
C ILE A 79 -22.96 -10.48 -7.63
N TYR A 80 -23.39 -11.70 -8.00
CA TYR A 80 -22.56 -12.60 -8.81
C TYR A 80 -22.22 -11.99 -10.18
N VAL A 81 -23.14 -11.27 -10.82
CA VAL A 81 -22.88 -10.58 -12.10
C VAL A 81 -21.85 -9.47 -11.91
N LYS A 82 -21.95 -8.69 -10.82
CA LYS A 82 -20.97 -7.64 -10.51
C LYS A 82 -19.59 -8.24 -10.28
N MET A 83 -19.51 -9.34 -9.54
CA MET A 83 -18.27 -10.05 -9.26
C MET A 83 -17.66 -10.64 -10.55
N THR A 84 -18.48 -11.18 -11.47
CA THR A 84 -18.02 -11.67 -12.77
C THR A 84 -17.45 -10.53 -13.61
N ILE A 85 -18.13 -9.37 -13.70
CA ILE A 85 -17.62 -8.21 -14.42
C ILE A 85 -16.31 -7.72 -13.80
N GLY A 86 -16.26 -7.59 -12.47
CA GLY A 86 -15.05 -7.20 -11.75
C GLY A 86 -13.90 -8.18 -11.99
N GLY A 87 -14.18 -9.48 -11.93
CA GLY A 87 -13.21 -10.54 -12.19
C GLY A 87 -12.68 -10.52 -13.63
N LEU A 88 -13.54 -10.26 -14.63
CA LEU A 88 -13.11 -10.10 -16.02
C LEU A 88 -12.22 -8.87 -16.21
N LEU A 89 -12.57 -7.73 -15.59
CA LEU A 89 -11.74 -6.52 -15.64
C LEU A 89 -10.38 -6.75 -14.99
N ILE A 90 -10.35 -7.32 -13.78
CA ILE A 90 -9.11 -7.62 -13.06
C ILE A 90 -8.27 -8.67 -13.83
N GLY A 91 -8.91 -9.71 -14.35
CA GLY A 91 -8.26 -10.75 -15.15
C GLY A 91 -7.65 -10.20 -16.44
N THR A 92 -8.33 -9.26 -17.10
CA THR A 92 -7.81 -8.56 -18.29
C THR A 92 -6.58 -7.74 -17.93
N ILE A 93 -6.62 -6.97 -16.83
CA ILE A 93 -5.46 -6.22 -16.35
C ILE A 93 -4.30 -7.16 -16.02
N ALA A 94 -4.57 -8.25 -15.30
CA ALA A 94 -3.57 -9.25 -14.91
C ALA A 94 -2.99 -10.05 -16.10
N PHE A 95 -3.72 -10.12 -17.22
CA PHE A 95 -3.23 -10.72 -18.46
C PHE A 95 -2.19 -9.83 -19.13
N TYR A 96 -2.51 -8.54 -19.32
CA TYR A 96 -1.61 -7.58 -19.99
C TYR A 96 -0.51 -7.02 -19.09
N VAL A 97 -0.77 -6.90 -17.78
CA VAL A 97 0.18 -6.38 -16.78
C VAL A 97 0.33 -7.41 -15.66
N PRO A 98 1.15 -8.46 -15.88
CA PRO A 98 1.33 -9.58 -14.93
C PRO A 98 1.68 -9.18 -13.50
N LEU A 99 2.48 -8.13 -13.30
CA LEU A 99 2.90 -7.66 -11.97
C LEU A 99 1.74 -7.14 -11.10
N THR A 100 0.56 -6.90 -11.66
CA THR A 100 -0.63 -6.51 -10.90
C THR A 100 -1.35 -7.68 -10.22
N ARG A 101 -0.91 -8.93 -10.45
CA ARG A 101 -1.59 -10.12 -9.93
C ARG A 101 -1.62 -10.17 -8.40
N TYR A 102 -2.61 -10.90 -7.90
CA TYR A 102 -2.83 -11.15 -6.47
C TYR A 102 -2.78 -9.86 -5.63
N PHE A 103 -2.24 -9.95 -4.42
CA PHE A 103 -2.02 -8.81 -3.55
C PHE A 103 -0.62 -8.17 -3.72
N SER A 104 0.16 -8.63 -4.70
CA SER A 104 1.50 -8.13 -5.06
C SER A 104 2.55 -8.23 -3.95
N HIS A 105 2.50 -9.26 -3.11
CA HIS A 105 3.58 -9.48 -2.14
C HIS A 105 4.83 -10.02 -2.80
N ASP A 106 4.70 -11.07 -3.61
CA ASP A 106 5.84 -11.70 -4.30
C ASP A 106 6.25 -10.87 -5.51
N GLU A 107 5.28 -10.29 -6.21
CA GLU A 107 5.51 -9.35 -7.31
C GLU A 107 6.29 -8.11 -6.88
N LEU A 108 6.27 -7.73 -5.59
CA LEU A 108 7.08 -6.62 -5.11
C LEU A 108 8.57 -6.95 -5.16
N ASN A 109 8.97 -8.19 -4.84
CA ASN A 109 10.36 -8.62 -5.01
C ASN A 109 10.77 -8.63 -6.49
N LEU A 110 9.88 -9.02 -7.40
CA LEU A 110 10.12 -8.94 -8.86
C LEU A 110 10.23 -7.49 -9.34
N LEU A 111 9.42 -6.58 -8.78
CA LEU A 111 9.50 -5.16 -9.07
C LEU A 111 10.86 -4.59 -8.64
N LEU A 112 11.40 -5.02 -7.49
CA LEU A 112 12.69 -4.56 -6.98
C LEU A 112 13.91 -5.17 -7.69
N ALA A 113 13.76 -6.36 -8.29
CA ALA A 113 14.86 -7.11 -8.89
C ALA A 113 15.19 -6.70 -10.33
N GLU A 114 14.26 -6.06 -11.03
CA GLU A 114 14.39 -5.72 -12.44
C GLU A 114 14.35 -4.20 -12.69
N GLU A 115 14.92 -3.78 -13.81
CA GLU A 115 14.78 -2.41 -14.29
C GLU A 115 13.61 -2.30 -15.27
N TYR A 116 12.78 -1.28 -15.07
CA TYR A 116 11.59 -1.06 -15.87
C TYR A 116 11.62 0.31 -16.54
N THR A 117 11.07 0.39 -17.75
CA THR A 117 10.91 1.68 -18.44
C THR A 117 9.92 2.57 -17.70
N LEU A 118 10.11 3.90 -17.78
CA LEU A 118 9.21 4.88 -17.19
C LEU A 118 7.76 4.69 -17.66
N GLY A 119 7.57 4.43 -18.95
CA GLY A 119 6.24 4.16 -19.53
C GLY A 119 5.57 2.92 -18.93
N PHE A 120 6.34 1.85 -18.70
CA PHE A 120 5.80 0.65 -18.07
C PHE A 120 5.46 0.88 -16.59
N LEU A 121 6.31 1.58 -15.83
CA LEU A 121 6.03 1.91 -14.43
C LEU A 121 4.77 2.80 -14.29
N ALA A 122 4.58 3.76 -15.20
CA ALA A 122 3.38 4.60 -15.24
C ALA A 122 2.12 3.78 -15.55
N LEU A 123 2.21 2.87 -16.53
CA LEU A 123 1.13 1.92 -16.83
C LEU A 123 0.83 1.03 -15.62
N LEU A 124 1.85 0.48 -14.98
CA LEU A 124 1.73 -0.42 -13.83
C LEU A 124 1.09 0.29 -12.62
N PHE A 125 1.48 1.52 -12.34
CA PHE A 125 0.89 2.36 -11.29
C PHE A 125 -0.62 2.53 -11.48
N VAL A 126 -1.03 2.95 -12.69
CA VAL A 126 -2.46 3.14 -13.02
C VAL A 126 -3.21 1.81 -13.01
N ALA A 127 -2.63 0.77 -13.64
CA ALA A 127 -3.22 -0.56 -13.72
C ALA A 127 -3.46 -1.16 -12.34
N LYS A 128 -2.52 -1.02 -11.40
CA LYS A 128 -2.68 -1.54 -10.04
C LYS A 128 -3.75 -0.78 -9.26
N ILE A 129 -3.81 0.55 -9.35
CA ILE A 129 -4.88 1.34 -8.72
C ILE A 129 -6.26 0.86 -9.22
N LEU A 130 -6.41 0.69 -10.54
CA LEU A 130 -7.66 0.19 -11.14
C LEU A 130 -7.98 -1.24 -10.70
N ALA A 131 -6.99 -2.14 -10.70
CA ALA A 131 -7.18 -3.52 -10.26
C ALA A 131 -7.70 -3.60 -8.82
N ILE A 132 -7.11 -2.81 -7.90
CA ILE A 132 -7.56 -2.75 -6.50
C ILE A 132 -8.97 -2.13 -6.44
N ALA A 133 -9.22 -1.05 -7.16
CA ALA A 133 -10.52 -0.37 -7.15
C ALA A 133 -11.64 -1.29 -7.65
N PHE A 134 -11.43 -2.03 -8.75
CA PHE A 134 -12.39 -3.01 -9.25
C PHE A 134 -12.59 -4.16 -8.27
N THR A 135 -11.53 -4.67 -7.65
CA THR A 135 -11.62 -5.72 -6.63
C THR A 135 -12.55 -5.30 -5.48
N VAL A 136 -12.28 -4.13 -4.89
CA VAL A 136 -13.01 -3.64 -3.71
C VAL A 136 -14.45 -3.22 -4.03
N THR A 137 -14.73 -2.76 -5.25
CA THR A 137 -16.05 -2.19 -5.60
C THR A 137 -17.02 -3.18 -6.27
N SER A 138 -16.50 -4.24 -6.88
CA SER A 138 -17.32 -5.29 -7.51
C SER A 138 -17.81 -6.36 -6.52
N GLY A 139 -17.30 -6.36 -5.28
CA GLY A 139 -17.77 -7.25 -4.20
C GLY A 139 -16.82 -8.39 -3.84
N TRP A 140 -15.61 -8.43 -4.40
CA TRP A 140 -14.59 -9.38 -3.97
C TRP A 140 -14.11 -9.06 -2.55
N ARG A 141 -13.89 -10.11 -1.75
CA ARG A 141 -13.32 -10.00 -0.41
C ARG A 141 -11.80 -9.96 -0.53
N GLY A 142 -11.18 -8.93 0.03
CA GLY A 142 -9.73 -8.78 0.05
C GLY A 142 -9.28 -7.52 0.76
N GLY A 143 -8.03 -7.51 1.19
CA GLY A 143 -7.37 -6.32 1.73
C GLY A 143 -6.66 -5.52 0.63
N PHE A 144 -6.39 -4.25 0.89
CA PHE A 144 -5.66 -3.36 -0.02
C PHE A 144 -4.37 -2.80 0.56
N ILE A 145 -3.97 -3.18 1.78
CA ILE A 145 -2.76 -2.67 2.44
C ILE A 145 -1.48 -2.99 1.62
N ILE A 146 -1.21 -4.28 1.36
CA ILE A 146 -0.04 -4.68 0.56
C ILE A 146 -0.14 -4.15 -0.89
N PRO A 147 -1.30 -4.23 -1.57
CA PRO A 147 -1.45 -3.60 -2.88
C PRO A 147 -1.16 -2.08 -2.90
N LEU A 148 -1.50 -1.34 -1.83
CA LEU A 148 -1.15 0.08 -1.71
C LEU A 148 0.35 0.28 -1.50
N PHE A 149 1.02 -0.59 -0.74
CA PHE A 149 2.48 -0.59 -0.67
C PHE A 149 3.11 -0.82 -2.06
N PHE A 150 2.58 -1.74 -2.86
CA PHE A 150 3.05 -1.91 -4.24
C PHE A 150 2.84 -0.64 -5.10
N VAL A 151 1.67 0.02 -4.99
CA VAL A 151 1.42 1.30 -5.66
C VAL A 151 2.40 2.39 -5.19
N GLY A 152 2.72 2.42 -3.89
CA GLY A 152 3.71 3.36 -3.35
C GLY A 152 5.13 3.07 -3.83
N ALA A 153 5.54 1.81 -3.92
CA ALA A 153 6.85 1.42 -4.43
C ALA A 153 7.01 1.79 -5.92
N THR A 154 6.01 1.46 -6.74
CA THR A 154 5.98 1.84 -8.17
C THR A 154 6.03 3.36 -8.37
N LEU A 155 5.30 4.13 -7.55
CA LEU A 155 5.39 5.59 -7.56
C LEU A 155 6.78 6.08 -7.15
N GLY A 156 7.39 5.47 -6.13
CA GLY A 156 8.75 5.82 -5.71
C GLY A 156 9.78 5.60 -6.80
N MET A 157 9.67 4.51 -7.56
CA MET A 157 10.52 4.26 -8.73
C MET A 157 10.32 5.30 -9.83
N LEU A 158 9.06 5.71 -10.10
CA LEU A 158 8.78 6.80 -11.03
C LEU A 158 9.43 8.11 -10.58
N LEU A 159 9.30 8.47 -9.31
CA LEU A 159 9.87 9.70 -8.78
C LEU A 159 11.41 9.68 -8.76
N HIS A 160 12.02 8.53 -8.53
CA HIS A 160 13.48 8.39 -8.57
C HIS A 160 14.06 8.79 -9.94
N THR A 161 13.32 8.60 -11.04
CA THR A 161 13.76 9.06 -12.37
C THR A 161 13.88 10.59 -12.46
N ALA A 162 13.07 11.33 -11.70
CA ALA A 162 13.13 12.79 -11.61
C ALA A 162 14.13 13.29 -10.54
N PHE A 163 14.44 12.46 -9.56
CA PHE A 163 15.36 12.77 -8.44
C PHE A 163 16.47 11.70 -8.29
N PRO A 164 17.33 11.50 -9.31
CA PRO A 164 18.31 10.41 -9.31
C PRO A 164 19.43 10.57 -8.27
N GLY A 165 19.60 11.76 -7.69
CA GLY A 165 20.59 12.02 -6.64
C GLY A 165 20.14 11.56 -5.24
N GLN A 166 18.99 10.93 -5.11
CA GLN A 166 18.36 10.57 -3.84
C GLN A 166 18.18 9.06 -3.74
N HIS A 167 18.32 8.50 -2.54
CA HIS A 167 18.28 7.05 -2.36
C HIS A 167 16.90 6.48 -2.74
N LEU A 168 16.87 5.58 -3.72
CA LEU A 168 15.64 4.93 -4.19
C LEU A 168 14.80 4.33 -3.04
N ALA A 169 15.44 3.66 -2.08
CA ALA A 169 14.76 3.07 -0.93
C ALA A 169 13.99 4.13 -0.10
N LEU A 170 14.60 5.30 0.13
CA LEU A 170 13.99 6.41 0.87
C LEU A 170 12.71 6.89 0.17
N ILE A 171 12.78 7.11 -1.14
CA ILE A 171 11.63 7.57 -1.94
C ILE A 171 10.51 6.53 -1.90
N MET A 172 10.84 5.25 -2.12
CA MET A 172 9.86 4.17 -2.14
C MET A 172 9.17 4.00 -0.80
N VAL A 173 9.91 3.81 0.30
CA VAL A 173 9.28 3.61 1.63
C VAL A 173 8.44 4.81 2.06
N SER A 174 8.84 6.03 1.67
CA SER A 174 8.07 7.24 1.96
C SER A 174 6.74 7.26 1.20
N CYS A 175 6.76 6.92 -0.08
CA CYS A 175 5.54 6.80 -0.89
C CYS A 175 4.62 5.68 -0.37
N MET A 176 5.19 4.51 -0.05
CA MET A 176 4.49 3.33 0.51
C MET A 176 3.79 3.65 1.84
N ALA A 177 4.51 4.28 2.76
CA ALA A 177 3.96 4.65 4.07
C ALA A 177 2.83 5.68 3.91
N ALA A 178 3.07 6.73 3.13
CA ALA A 178 2.13 7.83 2.97
C ALA A 178 0.82 7.40 2.30
N ILE A 179 0.89 6.65 1.19
CA ILE A 179 -0.32 6.18 0.50
C ILE A 179 -1.16 5.29 1.41
N ASN A 180 -0.53 4.35 2.13
CA ASN A 180 -1.25 3.46 3.01
C ASN A 180 -1.89 4.22 4.17
N ALA A 181 -1.12 5.03 4.89
CA ALA A 181 -1.64 5.80 6.02
C ALA A 181 -2.73 6.81 5.62
N CYS A 182 -2.64 7.41 4.42
CA CYS A 182 -3.68 8.29 3.87
C CYS A 182 -4.99 7.54 3.64
N VAL A 183 -4.94 6.33 3.10
CA VAL A 183 -6.14 5.55 2.73
C VAL A 183 -6.73 4.82 3.92
N THR A 184 -5.89 4.16 4.71
CA THR A 184 -6.31 3.34 5.85
C THR A 184 -6.50 4.14 7.12
N ARG A 185 -5.93 5.34 7.23
CA ARG A 185 -5.90 6.13 8.47
C ARG A 185 -5.32 5.39 9.67
N THR A 186 -4.34 4.51 9.44
CA THR A 186 -3.70 3.73 10.50
C THR A 186 -2.18 3.97 10.52
N PRO A 187 -1.71 5.16 10.96
CA PRO A 187 -0.30 5.54 10.84
C PRO A 187 0.62 4.62 11.65
N ILE A 188 0.25 4.30 12.90
CA ILE A 188 1.04 3.41 13.77
C ILE A 188 1.14 1.99 13.18
N SER A 189 0.02 1.44 12.72
CA SER A 189 0.01 0.12 12.07
C SER A 189 0.84 0.11 10.80
N THR A 190 0.78 1.18 10.00
CA THR A 190 1.59 1.32 8.78
C THR A 190 3.08 1.33 9.11
N ILE A 191 3.49 2.05 10.17
CA ILE A 191 4.89 2.12 10.60
C ILE A 191 5.41 0.74 10.99
N ILE A 192 4.68 0.04 11.86
CA ILE A 192 5.07 -1.28 12.34
C ILE A 192 5.14 -2.25 11.17
N LEU A 193 4.06 -2.35 10.39
CA LEU A 193 3.94 -3.32 9.30
C LEU A 193 5.00 -3.08 8.21
N LEU A 194 5.14 -1.84 7.72
CA LEU A 194 6.08 -1.57 6.64
C LEU A 194 7.53 -1.77 7.10
N SER A 195 7.88 -1.32 8.32
CA SER A 195 9.22 -1.54 8.88
C SER A 195 9.53 -3.03 9.07
N THR A 196 8.55 -3.86 9.44
CA THR A 196 8.76 -5.31 9.53
C THR A 196 8.97 -5.96 8.17
N LEU A 197 8.34 -5.45 7.10
CA LEU A 197 8.42 -6.04 5.76
C LEU A 197 9.66 -5.58 4.98
N THR A 198 10.08 -4.32 5.12
CA THR A 198 11.25 -3.74 4.44
C THR A 198 12.53 -3.76 5.26
N GLY A 199 12.42 -3.96 6.58
CA GLY A 199 13.53 -3.85 7.54
C GLY A 199 13.53 -2.53 8.33
N PHE A 200 13.96 -2.63 9.59
CA PHE A 200 13.88 -1.53 10.57
C PHE A 200 14.87 -0.37 10.32
N HIS A 201 15.81 -0.52 9.40
CA HIS A 201 16.71 0.57 8.98
C HIS A 201 15.95 1.75 8.34
N HIS A 202 14.75 1.51 7.82
CA HIS A 202 13.88 2.53 7.20
C HIS A 202 12.85 3.14 8.16
N PHE A 203 12.90 2.80 9.46
CA PHE A 203 11.86 3.13 10.42
C PHE A 203 11.57 4.64 10.50
N ILE A 204 12.62 5.47 10.54
CA ILE A 204 12.47 6.93 10.70
C ILE A 204 11.79 7.56 9.48
N PRO A 205 12.25 7.36 8.22
CA PRO A 205 11.51 7.83 7.04
C PRO A 205 10.06 7.35 6.98
N ILE A 206 9.82 6.06 7.28
CA ILE A 206 8.48 5.47 7.31
C ILE A 206 7.59 6.20 8.32
N LEU A 207 8.12 6.54 9.50
CA LEU A 207 7.41 7.26 10.56
C LEU A 207 6.93 8.64 10.09
N PHE A 208 7.85 9.46 9.55
CA PHE A 208 7.49 10.80 9.08
C PHE A 208 6.54 10.76 7.88
N ALA A 209 6.78 9.86 6.94
CA ALA A 209 5.94 9.71 5.77
C ALA A 209 4.53 9.19 6.11
N SER A 210 4.43 8.22 7.02
CA SER A 210 3.15 7.69 7.51
C SER A 210 2.32 8.76 8.20
N LEU A 211 2.95 9.57 9.08
CA LEU A 211 2.27 10.69 9.72
C LEU A 211 1.82 11.75 8.71
N THR A 212 2.67 12.08 7.73
CA THR A 212 2.33 13.03 6.67
C THR A 212 1.10 12.58 5.89
N GLY A 213 1.08 11.31 5.45
CA GLY A 213 -0.07 10.73 4.75
C GLY A 213 -1.33 10.70 5.59
N PHE A 214 -1.22 10.40 6.89
CA PHE A 214 -2.35 10.41 7.81
C PHE A 214 -2.95 11.82 8.01
N PHE A 215 -2.11 12.83 8.27
CA PHE A 215 -2.58 14.19 8.52
C PHE A 215 -3.20 14.85 7.29
N LEU A 216 -2.73 14.47 6.10
CA LEU A 216 -3.26 14.96 4.83
C LEU A 216 -4.39 14.10 4.25
N ALA A 217 -4.84 13.06 4.98
CA ALA A 217 -5.94 12.22 4.55
C ALA A 217 -7.25 13.02 4.42
N PRO A 218 -8.14 12.71 3.45
CA PRO A 218 -9.44 13.36 3.32
C PRO A 218 -10.26 13.17 4.59
N LYS A 219 -11.15 14.10 4.98
CA LYS A 219 -11.98 13.99 6.20
C LYS A 219 -13.04 12.88 6.17
N THR A 220 -13.51 12.51 4.99
CA THR A 220 -14.41 11.37 4.79
C THR A 220 -13.61 10.07 4.62
N PRO A 221 -13.67 9.10 5.56
CA PRO A 221 -12.92 7.85 5.44
C PRO A 221 -13.40 7.00 4.26
N LEU A 222 -12.53 6.13 3.78
CA LEU A 222 -12.91 5.08 2.82
C LEU A 222 -13.54 3.87 3.53
N ILE A 223 -13.06 3.55 4.74
CA ILE A 223 -13.52 2.42 5.55
C ILE A 223 -14.69 2.91 6.40
N ASN A 224 -15.89 2.36 6.16
CA ASN A 224 -17.11 2.79 6.86
C ASN A 224 -17.02 2.63 8.38
N ALA A 225 -16.30 1.62 8.88
CA ALA A 225 -16.10 1.40 10.32
C ALA A 225 -15.30 2.52 11.03
N GLN A 226 -14.72 3.45 10.26
CA GLN A 226 -14.01 4.62 10.78
C GLN A 226 -14.86 5.88 10.82
N LEU A 227 -16.10 5.83 10.33
CA LEU A 227 -17.07 6.88 10.57
C LEU A 227 -17.40 6.82 12.06
N ALA A 228 -17.27 7.94 12.77
CA ALA A 228 -17.79 8.04 14.12
C ALA A 228 -19.26 7.67 14.06
N VAL A 229 -19.69 6.74 14.93
CA VAL A 229 -21.11 6.58 15.21
C VAL A 229 -21.50 7.89 15.88
N GLU A 230 -22.29 8.72 15.20
CA GLU A 230 -23.00 9.79 15.89
C GLU A 230 -23.93 9.09 16.88
N GLU A 231 -23.54 9.10 18.17
CA GLU A 231 -24.39 8.69 19.29
C GLU A 231 -25.52 9.69 19.52
#